data_AF-A0A6M2AYP2-F1
#
_entry.id   AF-A0A6M2AYP2-F1
#
_cell.length_a   1.000
_cell.length_b   1.000
_cell.length_c   1.000
_cell.angle_alpha   90.00
_cell.angle_beta   90.00
_cell.angle_gamma   90.00
#
_symmetry.space_group_name_H-M   'P 1'
#
loop_
_entity.id
_entity.type
_entity.pdbx_description
1 polymer ?
#
loop_
_entity_poly.entity_id
_entity_poly.type
_entity_poly.pdbx_seq_one_letter_code
_entity_poly.pdbx_strand_id
1 'polypeptide(L)'
;MRFFRNIALLLLPYLLMIIINEAYRPTIKETPYSLRGITAINSDVRTPDKCTWAAHSDTAYCKQNHVKLLKNHMDITDKIYFGAIGALHSTGNYGAANVIFLVILFPLIMWYSLVKVIDYTLEIKALKKQYNGKSK
;
A
#
# COMPACT_ATOMS: atom_id res chain seq x y z
N MET A 1 25.59 7.04 -7.50
CA MET A 1 24.31 6.67 -8.17
C MET A 1 23.51 5.58 -7.44
N ARG A 2 24.10 4.43 -7.05
CA ARG A 2 23.34 3.34 -6.36
C ARG A 2 22.65 3.79 -5.06
N PHE A 3 23.35 4.55 -4.22
CA PHE A 3 22.78 5.09 -2.97
C PHE A 3 21.53 5.95 -3.23
N PHE A 4 21.65 6.96 -4.09
CA PHE A 4 20.52 7.82 -4.47
C PHE A 4 19.36 7.04 -5.10
N ARG A 5 19.65 6.09 -6.00
CA ARG A 5 18.63 5.19 -6.57
C ARG A 5 17.90 4.44 -5.46
N ASN A 6 18.63 3.85 -4.51
CA ASN A 6 18.03 3.03 -3.46
C ASN A 6 17.16 3.88 -2.52
N ILE A 7 17.62 5.06 -2.12
CA ILE A 7 16.82 5.99 -1.33
C ILE A 7 15.58 6.45 -2.10
N ALA A 8 15.72 6.79 -3.38
CA ALA A 8 14.60 7.18 -4.22
C ALA A 8 13.56 6.05 -4.31
N LEU A 9 13.98 4.80 -4.53
CA LEU A 9 13.08 3.65 -4.56
C LEU A 9 12.33 3.43 -3.24
N LEU A 10 12.92 3.79 -2.11
CA LEU A 10 12.27 3.69 -0.80
C LEU A 10 11.26 4.82 -0.58
N LEU A 11 11.65 6.07 -0.87
CA LEU A 11 10.88 7.25 -0.50
C LEU A 11 9.83 7.65 -1.55
N LEU A 12 10.08 7.40 -2.83
CA LEU A 12 9.23 7.86 -3.93
C LEU A 12 7.77 7.39 -3.82
N PRO A 13 7.45 6.14 -3.43
CA PRO A 13 6.05 5.72 -3.26
C PRO A 13 5.30 6.55 -2.21
N TYR A 14 5.97 6.88 -1.10
CA TYR A 14 5.39 7.72 -0.04
C TYR A 14 5.19 9.16 -0.50
N LEU A 15 6.20 9.73 -1.17
CA LEU A 15 6.10 11.08 -1.73
C LEU A 15 4.97 11.18 -2.76
N LEU A 16 4.84 10.19 -3.64
CA LEU A 16 3.77 10.13 -4.63
C LEU A 16 2.39 10.07 -3.95
N MET A 17 2.24 9.25 -2.91
CA MET A 17 1.00 9.16 -2.13
C MET A 17 0.63 10.51 -1.49
N ILE A 18 1.61 11.20 -0.88
CA ILE A 18 1.40 12.53 -0.28
C ILE A 18 0.98 13.53 -1.35
N ILE A 19 1.70 13.59 -2.48
CA ILE A 19 1.41 14.52 -3.58
C ILE A 19 0.00 14.31 -4.12
N ILE A 20 -0.39 13.06 -4.38
CA ILE A 20 -1.75 12.76 -4.90
C ILE A 20 -2.81 13.19 -3.89
N ASN A 21 -2.63 12.86 -2.61
CA ASN A 21 -3.58 13.23 -1.57
C ASN A 21 -3.73 14.75 -1.43
N GLU A 22 -2.62 15.49 -1.43
CA GLU A 22 -2.66 16.95 -1.31
C GLU A 22 -3.17 17.64 -2.57
N ALA A 23 -2.85 17.12 -3.76
CA ALA A 23 -3.38 17.63 -5.02
C ALA A 23 -4.90 17.42 -5.13
N TYR A 24 -5.42 16.32 -4.59
CA TYR A 24 -6.84 15.99 -4.63
C TYR A 24 -7.66 16.69 -3.54
N ARG A 25 -7.05 17.03 -2.39
CA ARG A 25 -7.70 17.65 -1.22
C ARG A 25 -8.64 18.82 -1.57
N PRO A 26 -8.29 19.79 -2.44
CA PRO A 26 -9.17 20.94 -2.74
C PRO A 26 -10.46 20.58 -3.48
N THR A 27 -10.55 19.38 -4.07
CA THR A 27 -11.74 18.94 -4.82
C THR A 27 -12.85 18.39 -3.91
N ILE A 28 -12.53 18.10 -2.64
CA ILE A 28 -13.44 17.50 -1.67
C ILE A 28 -14.29 18.61 -1.06
N LYS A 29 -15.59 18.60 -1.38
CA LYS A 29 -16.56 19.59 -0.89
C LYS A 29 -17.41 19.08 0.27
N GLU A 30 -17.36 17.77 0.52
CA GLU A 30 -18.14 17.16 1.59
C GLU A 30 -17.52 17.44 2.97
N THR A 31 -18.34 17.29 4.01
CA THR A 31 -17.90 17.38 5.40
C THR A 31 -16.84 16.33 5.70
N PRO A 32 -15.70 16.70 6.30
CA PRO A 32 -14.62 15.77 6.58
C PRO A 32 -14.94 14.85 7.76
N TYR A 33 -14.56 13.58 7.63
CA TYR A 33 -14.70 12.59 8.69
C TYR A 33 -13.77 12.90 9.87
N SER A 34 -14.33 12.92 11.08
CA SER A 34 -13.57 13.17 12.31
C SER A 34 -13.62 11.94 13.22
N LEU A 35 -12.46 11.49 13.69
CA LEU A 35 -12.35 10.38 14.64
C LEU A 35 -11.26 10.66 15.66
N ARG A 36 -11.59 10.52 16.96
CA ARG A 36 -10.65 10.75 18.08
C ARG A 36 -9.92 12.10 18.01
N GLY A 37 -10.64 13.16 17.62
CA GLY A 37 -10.10 14.52 17.50
C GLY A 37 -9.24 14.77 16.26
N ILE A 38 -9.10 13.78 15.37
CA ILE A 38 -8.38 13.92 14.10
C ILE A 38 -9.38 14.06 12.97
N THR A 39 -9.33 15.19 12.26
CA THR A 39 -10.14 15.45 11.06
C THR A 39 -9.40 14.91 9.84
N ALA A 40 -9.95 13.88 9.22
CA ALA A 40 -9.42 13.27 8.01
C ALA A 40 -9.83 14.04 6.76
N ILE A 41 -9.10 13.83 5.66
CA ILE A 41 -9.36 14.49 4.38
C ILE A 41 -10.66 14.01 3.72
N ASN A 42 -11.07 12.76 3.94
CA ASN A 42 -12.19 12.19 3.19
C ASN A 42 -13.52 12.45 3.89
N SER A 43 -14.59 12.39 3.10
CA SER A 43 -15.96 12.64 3.53
C SER A 43 -16.44 11.73 4.67
N ASP A 44 -17.29 12.29 5.53
CA ASP A 44 -18.10 11.59 6.53
C ASP A 44 -19.43 11.03 5.98
N VAL A 45 -19.70 11.23 4.70
CA VAL A 45 -20.93 10.76 4.04
C VAL A 45 -20.68 9.37 3.43
N ARG A 46 -21.57 8.42 3.69
CA ARG A 46 -21.58 7.13 2.99
C ARG A 46 -22.29 7.26 1.65
N THR A 47 -21.66 6.81 0.57
CA THR A 47 -22.23 6.82 -0.79
C THR A 47 -21.84 5.54 -1.53
N PRO A 48 -22.67 4.98 -2.42
CA PRO A 48 -22.29 3.85 -3.26
C PRO A 48 -21.28 4.21 -4.37
N ASP A 49 -21.15 5.50 -4.72
CA ASP A 49 -20.35 5.95 -5.86
C ASP A 49 -18.84 5.94 -5.58
N LYS A 50 -18.45 6.18 -4.33
CA LYS A 50 -17.04 6.25 -3.90
C LYS A 50 -16.86 5.71 -2.49
N CYS A 51 -15.70 5.13 -2.22
CA CYS A 51 -15.32 4.76 -0.86
C CYS A 51 -15.08 6.03 -0.03
N THR A 52 -15.60 6.06 1.20
CA THR A 52 -15.38 7.15 2.16
C THR A 52 -14.95 6.59 3.51
N TRP A 53 -14.35 7.43 4.37
CA TRP A 53 -13.96 7.00 5.72
C TRP A 53 -15.18 6.60 6.57
N ALA A 54 -16.35 7.19 6.30
CA ALA A 54 -17.58 6.78 6.95
C ALA A 54 -18.03 5.36 6.60
N ALA A 55 -17.69 4.88 5.38
CA ALA A 55 -17.96 3.51 4.95
C ALA A 55 -16.85 2.53 5.38
N HIS A 56 -15.63 3.01 5.64
CA HIS A 56 -14.47 2.18 5.98
C HIS A 56 -14.71 1.25 7.20
N SER A 57 -15.43 1.73 8.22
CA SER A 57 -15.72 0.94 9.43
C SER A 57 -16.89 -0.05 9.26
N ASP A 58 -17.56 -0.04 8.11
CA ASP A 58 -18.68 -0.93 7.80
C ASP A 58 -18.30 -1.88 6.65
N THR A 59 -17.69 -2.99 7.03
CA THR A 59 -17.21 -3.99 6.07
C THR A 59 -18.36 -4.57 5.24
N ALA A 60 -19.57 -4.73 5.80
CA ALA A 60 -20.71 -5.27 5.08
C ALA A 60 -21.15 -4.30 3.96
N TYR A 61 -21.28 -3.00 4.29
CA TYR A 61 -21.59 -1.96 3.32
C TYR A 61 -20.55 -1.89 2.20
N CYS A 62 -19.26 -1.94 2.54
CA CYS A 62 -18.18 -1.92 1.57
C CYS A 62 -18.23 -3.12 0.62
N LYS A 63 -18.51 -4.32 1.13
CA LYS A 63 -18.63 -5.53 0.33
C LYS A 63 -19.80 -5.48 -0.65
N GLN A 64 -20.92 -4.92 -0.21
CA GLN A 64 -22.12 -4.83 -1.04
C GLN A 64 -21.96 -3.82 -2.19
N ASN A 65 -21.33 -2.67 -1.91
CA ASN A 65 -21.36 -1.51 -2.82
C ASN A 65 -20.05 -1.24 -3.56
N HIS A 66 -18.90 -1.65 -3.02
CA HIS A 66 -17.59 -1.24 -3.55
C HIS A 66 -16.71 -2.38 -4.05
N VAL A 67 -17.01 -3.64 -3.71
CA VAL A 67 -16.27 -4.79 -4.24
C VAL A 67 -16.81 -5.17 -5.62
N LYS A 68 -16.01 -4.91 -6.66
CA LYS A 68 -16.36 -5.25 -8.06
C LYS A 68 -15.66 -6.53 -8.53
N LEU A 69 -14.33 -6.56 -8.48
CA LEU A 69 -13.52 -7.63 -9.11
C LEU A 69 -13.61 -8.96 -8.35
N LEU A 70 -13.52 -8.93 -7.02
CA LEU A 70 -13.39 -10.12 -6.17
C LEU A 70 -14.72 -10.62 -5.62
N LYS A 71 -15.86 -10.11 -6.11
CA LYS A 71 -17.19 -10.38 -5.56
C LYS A 71 -17.51 -11.87 -5.47
N ASN A 72 -17.06 -12.66 -6.46
CA ASN A 72 -17.30 -14.10 -6.53
C ASN A 72 -16.28 -14.96 -5.75
N HIS A 73 -15.28 -14.32 -5.13
CA HIS A 73 -14.21 -14.99 -4.39
C HIS A 73 -14.10 -14.49 -2.94
N MET A 74 -15.16 -13.84 -2.46
CA MET A 74 -15.19 -13.21 -1.13
C MET A 74 -15.02 -14.23 0.00
N ASP A 75 -15.50 -15.46 -0.19
CA ASP A 75 -15.35 -16.54 0.77
C ASP A 75 -13.87 -16.92 1.01
N ILE A 76 -13.01 -16.78 -0.01
CA ILE A 76 -11.58 -17.02 0.08
C ILE A 76 -10.87 -15.77 0.61
N THR A 77 -11.13 -14.61 0.02
CA THR A 77 -10.43 -13.37 0.37
C THR A 77 -10.74 -12.94 1.80
N ASP A 78 -11.97 -13.17 2.29
CA ASP A 78 -12.34 -12.89 3.67
C ASP A 78 -11.55 -13.74 4.66
N LYS A 79 -11.37 -15.04 4.39
CA LYS A 79 -10.59 -15.92 5.27
C LYS A 79 -9.14 -15.44 5.40
N ILE A 80 -8.54 -15.04 4.29
CA ILE A 80 -7.16 -14.51 4.28
C ILE A 80 -7.11 -13.17 5.02
N TYR A 81 -8.02 -12.25 4.69
CA TYR A 81 -8.08 -10.91 5.27
C TYR A 81 -8.30 -10.93 6.79
N PHE A 82 -9.33 -11.64 7.25
CA PHE A 82 -9.64 -11.74 8.68
C PHE A 82 -8.66 -12.64 9.43
N GLY A 83 -8.04 -13.62 8.76
CA GLY A 83 -6.93 -14.39 9.33
C GLY A 83 -5.72 -13.50 9.64
N ALA A 84 -5.35 -12.61 8.71
CA ALA A 84 -4.28 -11.64 8.91
C ALA A 84 -4.61 -10.65 10.04
N ILE A 85 -5.85 -10.13 10.09
CA ILE A 85 -6.30 -9.28 11.20
C ILE A 85 -6.21 -10.04 12.53
N GLY A 86 -6.68 -11.29 12.58
CA GLY A 86 -6.61 -12.12 13.78
C GLY A 86 -5.18 -12.31 14.28
N ALA A 87 -4.24 -12.59 13.38
CA ALA A 87 -2.81 -12.72 13.72
C ALA A 87 -2.20 -11.41 14.24
N LEU A 88 -2.60 -10.26 13.69
CA LEU A 88 -2.15 -8.96 14.19
C LEU A 88 -2.77 -8.64 15.55
N HIS A 89 -4.05 -8.99 15.74
CA HIS A 89 -4.76 -8.76 17.00
C HIS A 89 -4.21 -9.64 18.13
N SER A 90 -3.74 -10.86 17.83
CA SER A 90 -3.14 -11.76 18.83
C SER A 90 -1.83 -11.24 19.42
N THR A 91 -1.23 -10.18 18.86
CA THR A 91 -0.06 -9.51 19.44
C THR A 91 -0.37 -8.67 20.69
N GLY A 92 -1.65 -8.47 21.02
CA GLY A 92 -2.11 -7.67 22.16
C GLY A 92 -2.15 -6.16 21.91
N ASN A 93 -1.39 -5.64 20.95
CA ASN A 93 -1.46 -4.24 20.52
C ASN A 93 -1.61 -4.17 18.99
N TYR A 94 -2.87 -4.28 18.54
CA TYR A 94 -3.24 -4.28 17.12
C TYR A 94 -2.71 -3.04 16.37
N GLY A 95 -2.78 -1.84 16.99
CA GLY A 95 -2.30 -0.60 16.37
C GLY A 95 -0.80 -0.63 16.12
N ALA A 96 -0.01 -1.01 17.13
CA ALA A 96 1.44 -1.10 17.01
C ALA A 96 1.86 -2.20 16.03
N ALA A 97 1.21 -3.37 16.06
CA ALA A 97 1.49 -4.46 15.14
C ALA A 97 1.26 -4.07 13.68
N ASN A 98 0.16 -3.37 13.38
CA ASN A 98 -0.09 -2.84 12.03
C ASN A 98 1.04 -1.93 11.54
N VAL A 99 1.50 -1.01 12.38
CA VAL A 99 2.61 -0.11 12.02
C VAL A 99 3.90 -0.88 11.79
N ILE A 100 4.28 -1.75 12.73
CA ILE A 100 5.54 -2.50 12.66
C ILE A 100 5.56 -3.42 11.44
N PHE A 101 4.52 -4.25 11.25
CA PHE A 101 4.52 -5.24 10.19
C PHE A 101 4.19 -4.61 8.83
N LEU A 102 3.06 -3.90 8.72
CA LEU A 102 2.52 -3.48 7.41
C LEU A 102 3.13 -2.17 6.90
N VAL A 103 3.52 -1.25 7.79
CA VAL A 103 4.04 0.08 7.39
C VAL A 103 5.57 0.09 7.31
N ILE A 104 6.24 -0.68 8.17
CA ILE A 104 7.71 -0.69 8.24
C ILE A 104 8.28 -1.97 7.60
N LEU A 105 7.99 -3.14 8.17
CA LEU A 105 8.68 -4.38 7.81
C LEU A 105 8.41 -4.80 6.36
N PHE A 106 7.15 -4.90 5.95
CA PHE A 106 6.80 -5.31 4.58
C PHE A 106 7.37 -4.36 3.52
N PRO A 107 7.21 -3.02 3.64
CA PRO A 107 7.84 -2.08 2.70
C PRO A 107 9.35 -2.20 2.65
N LEU A 108 10.05 -2.39 3.78
CA LEU A 108 11.50 -2.59 3.79
C LEU A 108 11.93 -3.89 3.10
N ILE A 109 11.19 -4.99 3.30
CA ILE A 109 11.45 -6.27 2.62
C ILE A 109 11.26 -6.12 1.11
N MET A 110 10.15 -5.49 0.68
CA MET A 110 9.88 -5.25 -0.73
C MET A 110 10.94 -4.35 -1.36
N TRP A 111 11.33 -3.27 -0.67
CA TRP A 111 12.38 -2.37 -1.11
C TRP A 111 13.72 -3.10 -1.27
N TYR A 112 14.15 -3.86 -0.27
CA TYR A 112 15.39 -4.63 -0.31
C TYR A 112 15.38 -5.61 -1.49
N SER A 113 14.29 -6.33 -1.65
CA SER A 113 14.11 -7.31 -2.74
C SER A 113 14.18 -6.63 -4.10
N LEU A 114 13.53 -5.48 -4.27
CA LEU A 114 13.57 -4.70 -5.50
C LEU A 114 14.99 -4.21 -5.83
N VAL A 115 15.71 -3.70 -4.83
CA VAL A 115 17.12 -3.28 -5.00
C VAL A 115 17.97 -4.46 -5.48
N LYS A 116 17.81 -5.64 -4.86
CA LYS A 116 18.53 -6.85 -5.25
C LYS A 116 18.21 -7.28 -6.68
N VAL A 117 16.94 -7.30 -7.06
CA VAL A 117 16.52 -7.63 -8.43
C VAL A 117 17.17 -6.69 -9.46
N ILE A 118 17.19 -5.39 -9.18
CA ILE A 118 17.82 -4.41 -10.07
C ILE A 118 19.34 -4.64 -10.16
N ASP A 119 20.01 -4.84 -9.03
CA ASP A 119 21.46 -5.05 -9.01
C ASP A 119 21.87 -6.30 -9.77
N TYR A 120 21.17 -7.43 -9.55
CA TYR A 120 21.41 -8.66 -10.31
C TYR A 120 21.12 -8.48 -11.80
N THR A 121 20.07 -7.75 -12.16
CA THR A 121 19.75 -7.48 -13.57
C THR A 121 20.87 -6.68 -14.25
N LEU A 122 21.45 -5.69 -13.55
CA LEU A 122 22.56 -4.90 -14.10
C LEU A 122 23.84 -5.72 -14.23
N GLU A 123 24.13 -6.57 -13.25
CA GLU A 123 25.29 -7.46 -13.27
C GLU A 123 25.19 -8.47 -14.43
N ILE A 124 24.04 -9.12 -14.59
CA ILE A 124 23.79 -10.04 -15.71
C ILE A 124 24.00 -9.34 -17.06
N LYS A 125 23.51 -8.10 -17.21
CA LYS A 125 23.70 -7.31 -18.44
C LYS A 125 25.19 -7.02 -18.70
N ALA A 126 25.96 -6.69 -17.66
CA ALA A 126 27.39 -6.43 -17.79
C ALA A 126 28.16 -7.68 -18.20
N LEU A 127 27.89 -8.83 -17.56
CA LEU A 127 28.51 -10.11 -17.88
C LEU A 127 28.20 -10.56 -19.32
N LYS A 128 26.95 -10.45 -19.76
CA LYS A 128 26.56 -10.75 -21.15
C LYS A 128 27.30 -9.87 -22.15
N LYS A 129 27.47 -8.57 -21.86
CA LYS A 129 28.23 -7.66 -22.73
C LYS A 129 29.70 -8.06 -22.84
N GLN A 130 30.33 -8.43 -21.72
CA GLN A 130 31.72 -8.89 -21.69
C GLN A 130 31.91 -10.19 -22.48
N TYR A 131 31.02 -11.16 -22.30
CA TYR A 131 31.06 -12.43 -23.03
C TYR A 131 30.94 -12.21 -24.54
N ASN A 132 29.94 -11.44 -24.99
CA ASN A 132 29.73 -11.15 -26.41
C ASN A 132 30.86 -10.32 -27.03
N GLY A 133 31.52 -9.47 -26.24
CA GLY A 133 32.67 -8.68 -26.70
C GLY A 133 33.97 -9.49 -26.82
N LYS A 134 34.12 -10.57 -26.06
CA LYS A 134 35.26 -11.51 -26.17
C LYS A 134 35.10 -12.54 -27.29
N SER A 135 33.88 -12.71 -27.79
CA SER A 135 33.55 -13.67 -28.85
C SER A 135 33.63 -13.06 -30.26
N LYS A 136 34.06 -11.80 -30.38
CA LYS A 136 34.39 -11.08 -31.61
C LYS A 136 35.89 -10.87 -31.69
#